data_AF-A0A292SCF6-F1
#
_entry.id   AF-A0A292SCF6-F1
#
_cell.length_a   1.000
_cell.length_b   1.000
_cell.length_c   1.000
_cell.angle_alpha   90.00
_cell.angle_beta   90.00
_cell.angle_gamma   90.00
#
_symmetry.space_group_name_H-M   'P 1'
#
loop_
_entity.id
_entity.type
_entity.pdbx_description
1 polymer ?
#
loop_
_entity_poly.entity_id
_entity_poly.type
_entity_poly.pdbx_seq_one_letter_code
_entity_poly.pdbx_strand_id
1 'polypeptide(L)'
;MNNLLKDLGINYLLVNSTNEYLVEYSALSENARYTLTGFSGSTGDALLTEDNIYLFVDGRYHTQADNEAKEGVNVIKLQLGQKQDDEIKKLIDEDKVLGIVSKKVSQQRLEGFNGYNIKLLDIDPINNYTEPHNQPLERAFKPIDYKPEKPWFISNLEEASYITGLRDF
;
A
#
# COMPACT_ATOMS: atom_id res chain seq x y z
N MET A 1 10.99 1.29 18.44
CA MET A 1 10.20 1.87 17.32
C MET A 1 10.16 3.41 17.36
N ASN A 2 10.20 4.03 18.55
CA ASN A 2 10.07 5.49 18.79
C ASN A 2 11.08 6.45 18.12
N ASN A 3 12.06 5.96 17.35
CA ASN A 3 12.95 6.83 16.58
C ASN A 3 12.56 6.96 15.11
N LEU A 4 11.83 6.00 14.52
CA LEU A 4 11.61 5.99 13.06
C LEU A 4 10.90 7.26 12.58
N LEU A 5 9.75 7.60 13.17
CA LEU A 5 8.98 8.77 12.77
C LEU A 5 9.76 10.07 13.02
N LYS A 6 10.52 10.13 14.13
CA LYS A 6 11.37 11.28 14.51
C LYS A 6 12.52 11.47 13.52
N ASP A 7 13.22 10.40 13.16
CA ASP A 7 14.32 10.41 12.20
C ASP A 7 13.84 10.83 10.80
N LEU A 8 12.60 10.46 10.45
CA LEU A 8 11.94 10.87 9.21
C LEU A 8 11.31 12.27 9.29
N GLY A 9 11.25 12.90 10.47
CA GLY A 9 10.58 14.19 10.67
C GLY A 9 9.09 14.16 10.33
N ILE A 10 8.41 13.06 10.66
CA ILE A 10 6.97 12.85 10.46
C ILE A 10 6.29 12.52 11.79
N ASN A 11 4.97 12.69 11.85
CA ASN A 11 4.17 12.34 13.03
C ASN A 11 3.34 11.08 12.82
N TYR A 12 2.98 10.82 11.56
CA TYR A 12 2.20 9.66 11.14
C TYR A 12 2.85 9.05 9.92
N LEU A 13 2.70 7.75 9.73
CA LEU A 13 3.09 7.06 8.50
C LEU A 13 1.93 6.20 8.01
N LEU A 14 1.44 6.51 6.81
CA LEU A 14 0.49 5.65 6.10
C LEU A 14 1.26 4.50 5.42
N VAL A 15 0.94 3.28 5.81
CA VAL A 15 1.58 2.05 5.32
C VAL A 15 0.57 1.26 4.49
N ASN A 16 0.71 1.35 3.17
CA ASN A 16 -0.19 0.71 2.22
C ASN A 16 0.06 -0.82 2.15
N SER A 17 -0.99 -1.59 1.85
CA SER A 17 -0.86 -3.03 1.54
C SER A 17 -0.35 -3.30 0.13
N THR A 18 -0.47 -2.32 -0.76
CA THR A 18 -0.06 -2.44 -2.17
C THR A 18 1.44 -2.24 -2.34
N ASN A 19 2.00 -2.73 -3.46
CA ASN A 19 3.36 -2.41 -3.88
C ASN A 19 3.38 -1.20 -4.83
N GLU A 20 4.53 -0.97 -5.50
CA GLU A 20 4.70 0.17 -6.40
C GLU A 20 3.85 0.12 -7.68
N TYR A 21 3.31 -1.05 -8.03
CA TYR A 21 2.37 -1.24 -9.14
C TYR A 21 0.92 -1.21 -8.68
N LEU A 22 0.68 -0.90 -7.41
CA LEU A 22 -0.64 -0.82 -6.77
C LEU A 22 -1.45 -2.13 -6.84
N VAL A 23 -0.78 -3.28 -6.92
CA VAL A 23 -1.47 -4.58 -7.00
C VAL A 23 -2.12 -4.94 -5.67
N GLU A 24 -3.27 -5.61 -5.75
CA GLU A 24 -4.00 -6.11 -4.57
C GLU A 24 -3.27 -7.29 -3.89
N TYR A 25 -2.65 -8.17 -4.68
CA TYR A 25 -1.97 -9.37 -4.19
C TYR A 25 -0.47 -9.28 -4.42
N SER A 26 0.23 -8.56 -3.55
CA SER A 26 1.70 -8.56 -3.51
C SER A 26 2.22 -9.76 -2.72
N ALA A 27 3.47 -10.17 -2.98
CA ALA A 27 4.14 -11.15 -2.14
C ALA A 27 4.25 -10.62 -0.71
N LEU A 28 3.99 -11.47 0.30
CA LEU A 28 4.05 -11.04 1.70
C LEU A 28 5.43 -10.48 2.10
N SER A 29 6.51 -10.95 1.46
CA SER A 29 7.87 -10.41 1.65
C SER A 29 8.03 -8.96 1.19
N GLU A 30 7.22 -8.49 0.24
CA GLU A 30 7.21 -7.12 -0.28
C GLU A 30 6.21 -6.21 0.47
N ASN A 31 5.23 -6.83 1.13
CA ASN A 31 4.12 -6.12 1.76
C ASN A 31 4.55 -5.45 3.07
N ALA A 32 4.70 -4.13 3.04
CA ALA A 32 5.12 -3.33 4.20
C ALA A 32 4.12 -3.40 5.35
N ARG A 33 2.81 -3.40 5.04
CA ARG A 33 1.78 -3.58 6.07
C ARG A 33 1.92 -4.94 6.74
N TYR A 34 2.16 -6.02 5.99
CA TYR A 34 2.39 -7.35 6.58
C TYR A 34 3.61 -7.34 7.51
N THR A 35 4.73 -6.74 7.07
CA THR A 35 5.92 -6.57 7.91
C THR A 35 5.57 -5.87 9.22
N LEU A 36 4.78 -4.79 9.15
CA LEU A 36 4.37 -4.00 10.30
C LEU A 36 3.40 -4.74 11.22
N THR A 37 2.34 -5.33 10.69
CA THR A 37 1.18 -5.77 11.47
C THR A 37 1.04 -7.28 11.60
N GLY A 38 1.71 -8.07 10.75
CA GLY A 38 1.56 -9.53 10.67
C GLY A 38 0.28 -10.01 9.97
N PHE A 39 -0.66 -9.12 9.67
CA PHE A 39 -1.90 -9.47 8.98
C PHE A 39 -1.64 -9.73 7.49
N SER A 40 -2.15 -10.84 6.95
CA SER A 40 -1.84 -11.35 5.61
C SER A 40 -2.98 -11.21 4.57
N GLY A 41 -4.12 -10.61 4.94
CA GLY A 41 -5.21 -10.37 4.00
C GLY A 41 -4.82 -9.44 2.86
N SER A 42 -5.52 -9.52 1.72
CA SER A 42 -5.13 -8.83 0.48
C SER A 42 -5.35 -7.31 0.52
N THR A 43 -6.35 -6.83 1.26
CA THR A 43 -6.64 -5.41 1.38
C THR A 43 -6.60 -4.95 2.83
N GLY A 44 -6.44 -3.65 3.03
CA GLY A 44 -6.42 -3.02 4.33
C GLY A 44 -5.05 -2.44 4.64
N ASP A 45 -5.01 -1.15 4.93
CA ASP A 45 -3.78 -0.41 5.20
C ASP A 45 -3.57 -0.22 6.70
N ALA A 46 -2.36 0.20 7.05
CA ALA A 46 -2.02 0.53 8.42
C ALA A 46 -1.64 2.01 8.57
N LEU A 47 -1.89 2.55 9.75
CA LEU A 47 -1.41 3.85 10.19
C LEU A 47 -0.49 3.64 11.39
N LEU A 48 0.78 4.03 11.25
CA LEU A 48 1.73 4.08 12.35
C LEU A 48 1.75 5.48 12.95
N THR A 49 1.59 5.57 14.26
CA THR A 49 1.71 6.80 15.06
C THR A 49 2.83 6.66 16.08
N GLU A 50 3.11 7.69 16.89
CA GLU A 50 4.14 7.62 17.94
C GLU A 50 3.87 6.50 18.95
N ASP A 51 2.59 6.27 19.28
CA ASP A 51 2.19 5.37 20.37
C ASP A 51 1.47 4.10 19.89
N ASN A 52 0.97 4.09 18.65
CA ASN A 52 0.04 3.06 18.19
C ASN A 52 0.30 2.61 16.75
N ILE A 53 -0.11 1.38 16.47
CA ILE A 53 -0.27 0.86 15.10
C ILE A 53 -1.75 0.56 14.92
N TYR A 54 -2.38 1.17 13.92
CA TYR A 54 -3.75 0.88 13.54
C TYR A 54 -3.76 0.09 12.25
N LEU A 55 -4.53 -0.99 12.19
CA LEU A 55 -4.75 -1.79 10.99
C LEU A 55 -6.23 -1.68 10.61
N PHE A 56 -6.53 -1.18 9.42
CA PHE A 56 -7.90 -1.02 8.95
C PHE A 56 -8.29 -2.16 8.03
N VAL A 57 -9.40 -2.84 8.34
CA VAL A 57 -9.86 -4.01 7.59
C VAL A 57 -11.35 -3.96 7.33
N ASP A 58 -11.75 -4.36 6.12
CA ASP A 58 -13.17 -4.53 5.77
C ASP A 58 -13.75 -5.85 6.30
N GLY A 59 -15.07 -6.01 6.15
CA GLY A 59 -15.84 -7.13 6.70
C GLY A 59 -15.35 -8.54 6.29
N ARG A 60 -14.64 -8.69 5.18
CA ARG A 60 -14.06 -9.97 4.74
C ARG A 60 -12.98 -10.47 5.70
N TYR A 61 -12.32 -9.54 6.39
CA TYR A 61 -11.08 -9.81 7.11
C TYR A 61 -11.18 -9.63 8.64
N HIS A 62 -12.35 -9.30 9.18
CA HIS A 62 -12.50 -9.04 10.63
C HIS A 62 -11.96 -10.18 11.51
N THR A 63 -12.37 -11.43 11.24
CA THR A 63 -11.92 -12.60 12.01
C THR A 63 -10.45 -12.93 11.73
N GLN A 64 -9.99 -12.77 10.48
CA GLN A 64 -8.61 -13.03 10.12
C GLN A 64 -7.66 -12.05 10.80
N ALA A 65 -8.01 -10.77 10.84
CA ALA A 65 -7.24 -9.72 11.49
C ALA A 65 -7.11 -9.95 13.01
N ASP A 66 -8.18 -10.38 13.68
CA ASP A 66 -8.12 -10.73 15.10
C ASP A 66 -7.14 -11.87 15.39
N ASN A 67 -6.99 -12.82 14.46
CA ASN A 67 -6.13 -14.00 14.63
C ASN A 67 -4.68 -13.76 14.22
N GLU A 68 -4.43 -12.89 13.24
CA GLU A 68 -3.10 -12.72 12.62
C GLU A 68 -2.37 -11.46 13.07
N ALA A 69 -3.09 -10.43 13.51
CA ALA A 69 -2.46 -9.17 13.90
C ALA A 69 -1.50 -9.39 15.09
N LYS A 70 -0.29 -8.85 14.98
CA LYS A 70 0.73 -8.87 16.03
C LYS A 70 0.22 -8.16 17.28
N GLU A 71 0.76 -8.54 18.43
CA GLU A 71 0.50 -7.85 19.70
C GLU A 71 0.82 -6.35 19.58
N GLY A 72 -0.06 -5.50 20.10
CA GLY A 72 0.05 -4.04 20.02
C GLY A 72 -0.54 -3.41 18.74
N VAL A 73 -1.03 -4.21 17.79
CA VAL A 73 -1.78 -3.70 16.63
C VAL A 73 -3.26 -3.52 16.99
N ASN A 74 -3.76 -2.30 16.84
CA ASN A 74 -5.17 -1.96 17.01
C ASN A 74 -5.93 -2.23 15.71
N VAL A 75 -6.75 -3.29 15.69
CA VAL A 75 -7.57 -3.64 14.51
C VAL A 75 -8.83 -2.79 14.46
N ILE A 76 -8.95 -1.97 13.41
CA ILE A 76 -10.12 -1.14 13.10
C ILE A 76 -10.99 -1.86 12.06
N LYS A 77 -12.13 -2.37 12.53
CA LYS A 77 -13.10 -3.13 11.72
C LYS A 77 -14.09 -2.19 11.03
N LEU A 78 -13.81 -1.89 9.77
CA LEU A 78 -14.67 -1.05 8.93
C LEU A 78 -16.05 -1.71 8.75
N GLN A 79 -17.09 -0.94 9.02
CA GLN A 79 -18.48 -1.30 8.77
C GLN A 79 -18.89 -0.97 7.34
N LEU A 80 -20.02 -1.53 6.90
CA LEU A 80 -20.54 -1.27 5.56
C LEU A 80 -20.71 0.23 5.31
N GLY A 81 -20.13 0.73 4.22
CA GLY A 81 -20.18 2.14 3.83
C GLY A 81 -19.10 3.03 4.46
N GLN A 82 -18.34 2.55 5.45
CA GLN A 82 -17.17 3.27 5.95
C GLN A 82 -16.02 3.17 4.94
N LYS A 83 -15.42 4.31 4.64
CA LYS A 83 -14.21 4.37 3.82
C LYS A 83 -12.99 4.41 4.73
N GLN A 84 -12.00 3.59 4.40
CA GLN A 84 -10.76 3.49 5.18
C GLN A 84 -10.09 4.86 5.40
N ASP A 85 -9.94 5.66 4.34
CA ASP A 85 -9.26 6.94 4.43
C ASP A 85 -10.01 7.96 5.30
N ASP A 86 -11.35 7.88 5.35
CA ASP A 86 -12.15 8.73 6.24
C ASP A 86 -11.94 8.34 7.71
N GLU A 87 -11.73 7.05 8.02
CA GLU A 87 -11.39 6.61 9.37
C GLU A 87 -9.95 6.95 9.75
N ILE A 88 -9.00 6.88 8.80
CA ILE A 88 -7.61 7.33 9.00
C ILE A 88 -7.58 8.82 9.35
N LYS A 89 -8.33 9.65 8.61
CA LYS A 89 -8.40 11.10 8.82
C LYS A 89 -8.87 11.49 10.22
N LYS A 90 -9.67 10.66 10.89
CA LYS A 90 -10.11 10.91 12.28
C LYS A 90 -9.01 10.71 13.31
N LEU A 91 -7.92 10.02 12.96
CA LEU A 91 -6.79 9.71 13.85
C LEU A 91 -5.58 10.62 13.63
N ILE A 92 -5.59 11.45 12.58
CA ILE A 92 -4.49 12.33 12.22
C ILE A 92 -4.88 13.79 12.41
N ASP A 93 -3.93 14.58 12.88
CA ASP A 93 -4.02 16.03 13.01
C ASP A 93 -3.50 16.70 11.73
N GLU A 94 -4.26 17.65 11.18
CA GLU A 94 -3.93 18.39 9.94
C GLU A 94 -2.66 19.24 10.09
N ASP A 95 -2.36 19.72 11.30
CA ASP A 95 -1.15 20.52 11.60
C ASP A 95 0.12 19.66 11.68
N LYS A 96 -0.03 18.33 11.73
CA LYS A 96 1.06 17.37 11.85
C LYS A 96 1.40 16.70 10.52
N VAL A 97 2.62 16.18 10.42
CA VAL A 97 3.15 15.65 9.17
C VAL A 97 2.75 14.19 8.97
N LEU A 98 2.03 13.89 7.89
CA LEU A 98 1.73 12.54 7.41
C LEU A 98 2.77 12.10 6.37
N GLY A 99 3.56 11.08 6.71
CA GLY A 99 4.44 10.39 5.78
C GLY A 99 3.67 9.43 4.89
N ILE A 100 3.95 9.45 3.57
CA ILE A 100 3.40 8.51 2.60
C ILE A 100 4.50 8.08 1.64
N VAL A 101 4.65 6.78 1.38
CA VAL A 101 5.61 6.27 0.39
C VAL A 101 5.11 6.62 -1.02
N SER A 102 5.87 7.44 -1.74
CA SER A 102 5.45 8.07 -3.00
C SER A 102 5.10 7.05 -4.09
N LYS A 103 5.82 5.93 -4.13
CA LYS A 103 5.61 4.86 -5.11
C LYS A 103 4.42 3.96 -4.79
N LYS A 104 3.94 3.91 -3.54
CA LYS A 104 2.91 2.96 -3.10
C LYS A 104 1.54 3.63 -2.89
N VAL A 105 1.33 4.81 -3.44
CA VAL A 105 0.09 5.57 -3.34
C VAL A 105 -0.34 6.05 -4.72
N SER A 106 -1.64 5.96 -5.03
CA SER A 106 -2.17 6.53 -6.26
C SER A 106 -2.30 8.05 -6.15
N GLN A 107 -2.17 8.75 -7.27
CA GLN A 107 -2.38 10.20 -7.32
C GLN A 107 -3.78 10.59 -6.79
N GLN A 108 -4.81 9.85 -7.19
CA GLN A 108 -6.19 10.09 -6.73
C GLN A 108 -6.31 9.97 -5.21
N ARG A 109 -5.65 8.98 -4.60
CA ARG A 109 -5.68 8.82 -3.15
C ARG A 109 -4.92 9.94 -2.45
N LEU A 110 -3.75 10.33 -2.98
CA LEU A 110 -2.97 11.44 -2.46
C LEU A 110 -3.77 12.75 -2.46
N GLU A 111 -4.51 13.03 -3.54
CA GLU A 111 -5.43 14.17 -3.63
C GLU A 111 -6.58 14.08 -2.61
N GLY A 112 -6.96 12.87 -2.20
CA GLY A 112 -7.91 12.64 -1.12
C GLY A 112 -7.45 13.17 0.24
N PHE A 113 -6.15 13.40 0.43
CA PHE A 113 -5.55 14.02 1.62
C PHE A 113 -5.18 15.50 1.40
N ASN A 114 -5.78 16.17 0.40
CA ASN A 114 -5.59 17.61 0.22
C ASN A 114 -6.00 18.38 1.51
N GLY A 115 -5.17 19.32 1.94
CA GLY A 115 -5.31 20.04 3.21
C GLY A 115 -4.46 19.50 4.36
N TYR A 116 -3.94 18.28 4.26
CA TYR A 116 -2.99 17.73 5.23
C TYR A 116 -1.55 18.07 4.88
N ASN A 117 -0.68 18.16 5.90
CA ASN A 117 0.75 18.31 5.70
C ASN A 117 1.40 16.97 5.33
N ILE A 118 1.58 16.71 4.04
CA ILE A 118 2.11 15.43 3.54
C ILE A 118 3.61 15.52 3.25
N LYS A 119 4.36 14.55 3.79
CA LYS A 119 5.74 14.28 3.38
C LYS A 119 5.80 12.99 2.55
N LEU A 120 6.11 13.13 1.27
CA LEU A 120 6.36 11.98 0.41
C LEU A 120 7.74 11.38 0.71
N LEU A 121 7.78 10.05 0.78
CA LEU A 121 8.99 9.26 1.05
C LEU A 121 9.34 8.42 -0.19
N ASP A 122 10.58 8.51 -0.67
CA ASP A 122 11.02 7.75 -1.85
C ASP A 122 11.36 6.29 -1.55
N ILE A 123 11.67 6.01 -0.28
CA ILE A 123 12.01 4.68 0.23
C ILE A 123 10.98 4.31 1.29
N ASP A 124 10.52 3.06 1.24
CA ASP A 124 9.64 2.50 2.26
C ASP A 124 10.43 2.25 3.55
N PRO A 125 10.13 2.96 4.64
CA PRO A 125 10.90 2.83 5.88
C PRO A 125 10.57 1.56 6.69
N ILE A 126 9.53 0.82 6.29
CA ILE A 126 9.07 -0.38 6.99
C ILE A 126 9.58 -1.64 6.31
N ASN A 127 9.60 -1.66 4.97
CA ASN A 127 10.03 -2.82 4.21
C ASN A 127 10.93 -2.40 3.03
N ASN A 128 12.21 -2.75 3.13
CA ASN A 128 13.22 -2.54 2.10
C ASN A 128 13.35 -3.78 1.20
N TYR A 129 12.23 -4.25 0.63
CA TYR A 129 12.24 -5.35 -0.33
C TYR A 129 12.92 -4.89 -1.62
N THR A 130 13.99 -5.59 -1.99
CA THR A 130 14.81 -5.27 -3.17
C THR A 130 15.03 -6.47 -4.08
N GLU A 131 14.45 -7.62 -3.75
CA GLU A 131 14.65 -8.84 -4.52
C GLU A 131 13.99 -8.68 -5.90
N PRO A 132 14.72 -8.92 -7.00
CA PRO A 132 14.16 -8.80 -8.33
C PRO A 132 13.16 -9.92 -8.58
N HIS A 133 12.17 -9.64 -9.42
CA HIS A 133 11.30 -10.67 -9.97
C HIS A 133 12.14 -11.73 -10.69
N ASN A 134 11.92 -13.01 -10.35
CA ASN A 134 12.74 -14.13 -10.80
C ASN A 134 11.95 -15.21 -11.55
N GLN A 135 10.66 -15.02 -11.81
CA GLN A 135 9.89 -15.96 -12.63
C GLN A 135 10.17 -15.71 -14.12
N PRO A 136 10.28 -16.78 -14.92
CA PRO A 136 10.45 -16.65 -16.36
C PRO A 136 9.17 -16.11 -17.01
N LEU A 137 9.33 -15.22 -17.98
CA LEU A 137 8.22 -14.75 -18.81
C LEU A 137 7.98 -15.70 -19.98
N GLU A 138 6.75 -16.17 -20.12
CA GLU A 138 6.28 -17.02 -21.20
C GLU A 138 5.38 -16.28 -22.18
N ARG A 139 5.48 -16.62 -23.46
CA ARG A 139 4.61 -16.11 -24.52
C ARG A 139 3.28 -16.87 -24.54
N ALA A 140 2.26 -16.34 -23.88
CA ALA A 140 0.95 -16.97 -23.87
C ALA A 140 0.18 -16.79 -25.20
N PHE A 141 0.34 -15.64 -25.85
CA PHE A 141 -0.29 -15.35 -27.14
C PHE A 141 0.49 -14.27 -27.92
N LYS A 142 0.03 -13.99 -29.14
CA LYS A 142 0.66 -12.97 -30.01
C LYS A 142 0.43 -11.57 -29.42
N PRO A 143 1.47 -10.72 -29.33
CA PRO A 143 1.30 -9.34 -28.90
C PRO A 143 0.26 -8.60 -29.73
N ILE A 144 -0.42 -7.64 -29.12
CA ILE A 144 -1.33 -6.74 -29.82
C ILE A 144 -0.49 -5.72 -30.57
N ASP A 145 -0.61 -5.68 -31.90
CA ASP A 145 0.00 -4.61 -32.70
C ASP A 145 -0.80 -3.33 -32.50
N TYR A 146 -0.29 -2.46 -31.64
CA TYR A 146 -0.90 -1.19 -31.30
C TYR A 146 0.14 -0.07 -31.30
N LYS A 147 -0.15 1.01 -32.03
CA LYS A 147 0.68 2.22 -32.08
C LYS A 147 -0.14 3.40 -31.55
N PRO A 148 0.12 3.87 -30.32
CA PRO A 148 -0.61 5.00 -29.79
C PRO A 148 -0.22 6.29 -30.51
N GLU A 149 -1.19 7.20 -30.67
CA GLU A 149 -0.95 8.52 -31.27
C GLU A 149 -0.10 9.45 -30.37
N LYS A 150 0.00 9.13 -29.09
CA LYS A 150 0.72 9.88 -28.06
C LYS A 150 1.51 8.93 -27.15
N PRO A 151 2.50 9.42 -26.38
CA PRO A 151 3.17 8.61 -25.37
C PRO A 151 2.18 8.03 -24.37
N TRP A 152 2.31 6.74 -24.07
CA TRP A 152 1.54 6.03 -23.05
C TRP A 152 2.45 5.64 -21.90
N PHE A 153 1.92 5.68 -20.69
CA PHE A 153 2.54 5.12 -19.49
C PHE A 153 1.61 4.04 -18.95
N ILE A 154 2.09 2.80 -18.93
CA ILE A 154 1.33 1.65 -18.44
C ILE A 154 1.98 1.23 -17.12
N SER A 155 1.25 1.41 -16.02
CA SER A 155 1.70 1.00 -14.68
C SER A 155 1.00 -0.26 -14.19
N ASN A 156 -0.14 -0.63 -14.77
CA ASN A 156 -0.86 -1.84 -14.42
C ASN A 156 -0.21 -3.06 -15.13
N LEU A 157 0.27 -4.01 -14.33
CA LEU A 157 0.94 -5.20 -14.83
C LEU A 157 0.02 -6.09 -15.68
N GLU A 158 -1.28 -6.14 -15.39
CA GLU A 158 -2.24 -6.91 -16.19
C GLU A 158 -2.42 -6.31 -17.59
N GLU A 159 -2.41 -4.98 -17.72
CA GLU A 159 -2.48 -4.29 -19.01
C GLU A 159 -1.20 -4.52 -19.83
N ALA A 160 -0.03 -4.38 -19.20
CA ALA A 160 1.26 -4.66 -19.83
C ALA A 160 1.33 -6.13 -20.31
N SER A 161 0.87 -7.04 -19.47
CA SER A 161 0.74 -8.47 -19.75
C SER A 161 -0.21 -8.72 -20.93
N TYR A 162 -1.37 -8.08 -20.95
CA TYR A 162 -2.34 -8.20 -22.04
C TYR A 162 -1.80 -7.73 -23.40
N ILE A 163 -1.17 -6.55 -23.44
CA ILE A 163 -0.66 -5.96 -24.69
C ILE A 163 0.52 -6.76 -25.26
N THR A 164 1.44 -7.20 -24.38
CA THR A 164 2.66 -7.90 -24.80
C THR A 164 2.46 -9.39 -25.09
N GLY A 165 1.35 -9.97 -24.62
CA GLY A 165 1.13 -11.42 -24.66
C GLY A 165 2.12 -12.23 -23.81
N LEU A 166 2.80 -11.58 -22.85
CA LEU A 166 3.72 -12.20 -21.90
C LEU A 166 3.02 -12.48 -20.56
N ARG A 167 3.37 -13.58 -19.90
CA ARG A 167 2.89 -13.98 -18.58
C ARG A 167 4.04 -14.53 -17.75
N ASP A 168 4.05 -14.29 -16.45
CA ASP A 168 4.73 -15.10 -15.46
C ASP A 168 3.74 -16.13 -14.90
N PHE A 169 4.17 -17.37 -14.69
CA PHE A 169 3.37 -18.47 -14.14
C PHE A 169 4.02 -19.01 -12.87
#